data_AF-A0A2N9NGI2-F1
#
_entry.id   AF-A0A2N9NGI2-F1
#
_cell.length_a   1.000
_cell.length_b   1.000
_cell.length_c   1.000
_cell.angle_alpha   90.00
_cell.angle_beta   90.00
_cell.angle_gamma   90.00
#
_symmetry.space_group_name_H-M   'P 1'
#
loop_
_entity.id
_entity.type
_entity.pdbx_description
1 polymer ?
#
loop_
_entity_poly.entity_id
_entity_poly.type
_entity_poly.pdbx_seq_one_letter_code
_entity_poly.pdbx_strand_id
1 'polypeptide(L)'
;MKVNLKIVLVGVAAVFTFTQAQAMCWYSPSTAHWLTRDPVGEPGASLLNDIGGSVIVGGGSSEVIGGPNLYAFGGNSPVNNVDILGLWNEDVHRGRTTQWAGQLGISSGSATAIGIADNDIDTLFRPDNLPLTDRKFSWHFNRSVSGGDSRLEHRDKMVKTAQIFCTGDVDDPNIAARFLGYALHPLQDWVAHADFDRRQEAPSLTTSTWESRLYAHNYPHFKKPDNPSLDSDGVDGRATIDVLHLSHTLSNGDRVYTANFHPGTKRITKTEHLTKDLLTDFQGYVRVNAKACGRCRQAFLPSN
;
A
#
# COMPACT_ATOMS: atom_id res chain seq x y z
N MET A 1 15.55 38.18 38.78
CA MET A 1 14.15 38.48 38.42
C MET A 1 13.35 37.20 38.53
N LYS A 2 12.22 37.18 39.26
CA LYS A 2 11.34 36.00 39.33
C LYS A 2 10.37 36.07 38.15
N VAL A 3 10.51 35.17 37.18
CA VAL A 3 9.56 35.05 36.06
C VAL A 3 8.31 34.35 36.56
N ASN A 4 7.15 34.93 36.31
CA ASN A 4 5.87 34.39 36.75
C ASN A 4 5.46 33.22 35.84
N LEU A 5 5.47 32.01 36.39
CA LEU A 5 5.13 30.77 35.67
C LEU A 5 3.76 30.83 34.97
N LYS A 6 2.79 31.60 35.53
CA LYS A 6 1.48 31.78 34.89
C LYS A 6 1.58 32.53 33.57
N ILE A 7 2.48 33.51 33.47
CA ILE A 7 2.70 34.28 32.23
C ILE A 7 3.32 33.38 31.16
N VAL A 8 4.27 32.51 31.54
CA VAL A 8 4.90 31.56 30.62
C VAL A 8 3.88 30.55 30.10
N LEU A 9 3.04 29.99 30.97
CA LEU A 9 2.02 29.00 30.58
C LEU A 9 0.95 29.60 29.67
N VAL A 10 0.51 30.84 29.93
CA VAL A 10 -0.44 31.55 29.04
C VAL A 10 0.21 31.82 27.68
N GLY A 11 1.50 32.18 27.64
CA GLY A 11 2.24 32.35 26.40
C GLY A 11 2.33 31.06 25.58
N VAL A 12 2.67 29.93 26.21
CA VAL A 12 2.76 28.62 25.53
C VAL A 12 1.39 28.16 25.02
N ALA A 13 0.34 28.29 25.83
CA ALA A 13 -1.01 27.92 25.43
C ALA A 13 -1.51 28.77 24.25
N ALA A 14 -1.25 30.08 24.26
CA ALA A 14 -1.58 30.97 23.16
C ALA A 14 -0.87 30.53 21.86
N VAL A 15 0.43 30.26 21.91
CA VAL A 15 1.20 29.78 20.75
C VAL A 15 0.60 28.48 20.18
N PHE A 16 0.26 27.50 21.04
CA PHE A 16 -0.38 26.26 20.58
C PHE A 16 -1.78 26.46 19.96
N THR A 17 -2.59 27.36 20.52
CA THR A 17 -3.92 27.64 19.97
C THR A 17 -3.88 28.41 18.66
N PHE A 18 -2.91 29.32 18.49
CA PHE A 18 -2.76 30.11 17.26
C PHE A 18 -2.10 29.32 16.13
N THR A 19 -1.21 28.36 16.42
CA THR A 19 -0.61 27.51 15.37
C THR A 19 -1.56 26.47 14.82
N GLN A 20 -2.48 25.92 15.63
CA GLN A 20 -3.52 24.99 15.13
C GLN A 20 -4.56 25.67 14.23
N ALA A 21 -4.84 26.95 14.45
CA ALA A 21 -5.80 27.70 13.63
C ALA A 21 -5.29 28.00 12.20
N GLN A 22 -3.99 27.82 11.91
CA GLN A 22 -3.39 28.13 10.61
C GLN A 22 -3.16 26.91 9.70
N ALA A 23 -3.44 25.70 10.17
CA ALA A 23 -3.33 24.47 9.37
C ALA A 23 -4.72 23.93 8.96
N MET A 24 -5.60 24.80 8.50
CA MET A 24 -6.91 24.40 7.96
C MET A 24 -6.92 24.61 6.45
N CYS A 25 -7.22 23.56 5.70
CA CYS A 25 -7.57 23.66 4.30
C CYS A 25 -9.10 23.73 4.16
N TRP A 26 -9.58 24.63 3.30
CA TRP A 26 -11.02 24.78 3.05
C TRP A 26 -11.36 24.11 1.72
N TYR A 27 -12.18 23.07 1.74
CA TYR A 27 -12.65 22.42 0.50
C TYR A 27 -13.88 23.14 -0.05
N SER A 28 -13.93 23.36 -1.36
CA SER A 28 -15.10 23.88 -2.06
C SER A 28 -15.80 22.76 -2.84
N PRO A 29 -17.00 22.32 -2.39
CA PRO A 29 -17.77 21.32 -3.11
C PRO A 29 -18.24 21.79 -4.49
N SER A 30 -18.50 23.09 -4.67
CA SER A 30 -19.02 23.64 -5.94
C SER A 30 -17.98 23.66 -7.05
N THR A 31 -16.69 23.70 -6.69
CA THR A 31 -15.59 23.67 -7.65
C THR A 31 -14.81 22.36 -7.61
N ALA A 32 -15.04 21.51 -6.62
CA ALA A 32 -14.28 20.29 -6.35
C ALA A 32 -12.76 20.52 -6.18
N HIS A 33 -12.38 21.66 -5.60
CA HIS A 33 -10.99 22.03 -5.35
C HIS A 33 -10.81 22.51 -3.90
N TRP A 34 -9.57 22.44 -3.41
CA TRP A 34 -9.19 23.17 -2.21
C TRP A 34 -9.17 24.67 -2.50
N LEU A 35 -9.82 25.47 -1.66
CA LEU A 35 -9.85 26.94 -1.71
C LEU A 35 -8.54 27.57 -1.23
N THR A 36 -7.72 26.78 -0.56
CA THR A 36 -6.41 27.17 -0.04
C THR A 36 -5.41 26.08 -0.42
N ARG A 37 -4.18 26.47 -0.77
CA ARG A 37 -3.08 25.51 -0.96
C ARG A 37 -2.79 24.76 0.34
N ASP A 38 -2.22 23.57 0.22
CA ASP A 38 -1.65 22.89 1.38
C ASP A 38 -0.49 23.75 1.93
N PRO A 39 -0.57 24.26 3.16
CA PRO A 39 0.51 25.05 3.74
C PRO A 39 1.78 24.20 3.97
N VAL A 40 1.67 22.87 4.01
CA VAL A 40 2.77 21.93 4.21
C VAL A 40 3.43 21.60 2.87
N GLY A 41 4.25 22.51 2.37
CA GLY A 41 4.99 22.32 1.11
C GLY A 41 5.37 23.61 0.39
N GLU A 42 4.87 24.76 0.85
CA GLU A 42 5.29 26.04 0.32
C GLU A 42 6.67 26.46 0.87
N PRO A 43 7.48 27.21 0.09
CA PRO A 43 8.75 27.77 0.55
C PRO A 43 8.65 28.61 1.84
N GLY A 44 7.46 29.09 2.19
CA GLY A 44 7.19 29.80 3.45
C GLY A 44 7.16 28.92 4.70
N ALA A 45 6.83 27.63 4.59
CA ALA A 45 6.84 26.68 5.70
C ALA A 45 8.22 26.08 5.95
N SER A 46 9.07 25.98 4.90
CA SER A 46 10.48 25.57 5.03
C SER A 46 11.35 26.62 5.74
N LEU A 47 10.91 27.88 5.81
CA LEU A 47 11.61 28.96 6.52
C LEU A 47 11.74 28.71 8.04
N LEU A 48 10.92 27.82 8.62
CA LEU A 48 11.05 27.36 10.00
C LEU A 48 12.01 26.16 10.17
N ASN A 49 12.30 25.42 9.08
CA ASN A 49 13.25 24.30 9.09
C ASN A 49 14.69 24.75 8.75
N ASP A 50 14.86 25.91 8.11
CA ASP A 50 16.15 26.41 7.60
C ASP A 50 16.90 27.40 8.54
N ILE A 51 16.57 27.43 9.84
CA ILE A 51 17.37 28.17 10.84
C ILE A 51 18.78 27.53 11.04
N GLY A 52 19.11 26.48 10.28
CA GLY A 52 20.37 25.73 10.34
C GLY A 52 21.18 25.64 9.04
N GLY A 53 21.18 26.65 8.16
CA GLY A 53 22.32 26.89 7.26
C GLY A 53 22.10 26.69 5.75
N SER A 54 22.22 27.82 5.04
CA SER A 54 22.74 28.04 3.68
C SER A 54 22.20 27.18 2.52
N VAL A 55 21.25 27.74 1.75
CA VAL A 55 20.96 27.30 0.37
C VAL A 55 20.89 28.48 -0.60
N ILE A 56 21.52 28.24 -1.74
CA ILE A 56 21.62 29.04 -2.96
C ILE A 56 20.25 29.12 -3.65
N VAL A 57 19.86 30.34 -4.03
CA VAL A 57 18.63 30.66 -4.76
C VAL A 57 18.68 30.08 -6.17
N GLY A 58 17.77 29.15 -6.47
CA GLY A 58 17.44 28.70 -7.82
C GLY A 58 15.92 28.74 -8.00
N GLY A 59 15.41 29.80 -8.61
CA GLY A 59 13.98 30.05 -8.82
C GLY A 59 13.37 29.13 -9.88
N GLY A 60 12.29 28.46 -9.50
CA GLY A 60 11.33 27.84 -10.38
C GLY A 60 9.96 27.87 -9.71
N SER A 61 9.03 28.66 -10.25
CA SER A 61 7.61 28.59 -9.88
C SER A 61 7.09 27.18 -10.16
N SER A 62 6.50 26.53 -9.16
CA SER A 62 6.12 25.11 -9.15
C SER A 62 4.88 24.74 -9.97
N GLU A 63 4.46 25.57 -10.92
CA GLU A 63 3.43 25.20 -11.91
C GLU A 63 4.09 24.87 -13.23
N VAL A 64 4.60 23.65 -13.34
CA VAL A 64 4.93 23.05 -14.63
C VAL A 64 3.61 22.85 -15.38
N ILE A 65 3.48 23.39 -16.59
CA ILE A 65 2.38 23.06 -17.51
C ILE A 65 2.43 21.54 -17.74
N GLY A 66 1.49 20.80 -17.14
CA GLY A 66 1.46 19.33 -17.14
C GLY A 66 1.92 18.64 -15.85
N GLY A 67 2.24 19.38 -14.79
CA GLY A 67 2.55 18.85 -13.45
C GLY A 67 1.31 18.57 -12.59
N PRO A 68 1.48 17.96 -11.40
CA PRO A 68 0.38 17.66 -10.46
C PRO A 68 -0.41 18.92 -10.08
N ASN A 69 -1.74 18.88 -10.19
CA ASN A 69 -2.60 19.99 -9.78
C ASN A 69 -2.64 20.09 -8.24
N LEU A 70 -1.99 21.12 -7.70
CA LEU A 70 -1.90 21.39 -6.26
C LEU A 70 -3.25 21.69 -5.59
N TYR A 71 -4.29 21.95 -6.39
CA TYR A 71 -5.65 22.20 -5.92
C TYR A 71 -6.61 21.04 -6.20
N ALA A 72 -6.17 20.01 -6.94
CA ALA A 72 -7.02 18.88 -7.28
C ALA A 72 -7.38 18.08 -6.03
N PHE A 73 -8.67 18.00 -5.74
CA PHE A 73 -9.19 17.04 -4.79
C PHE A 73 -9.35 15.68 -5.47
N GLY A 74 -8.66 14.67 -4.94
CA GLY A 74 -8.65 13.32 -5.52
C GLY A 74 -8.28 13.34 -7.02
N GLY A 75 -7.19 14.00 -7.42
CA GLY A 75 -6.71 13.97 -8.80
C GLY A 75 -7.73 14.37 -9.89
N ASN A 76 -8.66 15.28 -9.58
CA ASN A 76 -9.79 15.68 -10.44
C ASN A 76 -10.80 14.57 -10.75
N SER A 77 -10.79 13.47 -10.00
CA SER A 77 -11.79 12.40 -10.11
C SER A 77 -12.44 12.12 -8.75
N PRO A 78 -13.05 13.11 -8.09
CA PRO A 78 -13.49 12.97 -6.70
C PRO A 78 -14.57 11.90 -6.49
N VAL A 79 -15.33 11.53 -7.51
CA VAL A 79 -16.29 10.41 -7.41
C VAL A 79 -15.58 9.04 -7.43
N ASN A 80 -14.42 8.96 -8.09
CA ASN A 80 -13.58 7.75 -8.12
C ASN A 80 -12.47 7.78 -7.06
N ASN A 81 -12.14 8.96 -6.51
CA ASN A 81 -10.99 9.23 -5.65
C ASN A 81 -11.39 9.83 -4.27
N VAL A 82 -12.68 9.89 -3.94
CA VAL A 82 -13.17 9.90 -2.55
C VAL A 82 -13.27 8.44 -2.12
N ASP A 83 -12.30 8.00 -1.31
CA ASP A 83 -12.18 6.63 -0.83
C ASP A 83 -13.19 6.34 0.30
N ILE A 84 -14.39 5.90 -0.10
CA ILE A 84 -15.40 5.29 0.79
C ILE A 84 -15.05 3.81 1.13
N LEU A 85 -13.88 3.31 0.70
CA LEU A 85 -13.57 1.89 0.49
C LEU A 85 -12.46 1.29 1.36
N GLY A 86 -11.62 2.06 2.05
CA GLY A 86 -10.60 1.46 2.92
C GLY A 86 -9.33 1.13 2.15
N LEU A 87 -8.34 2.00 2.32
CA LEU A 87 -6.99 1.82 2.87
C LEU A 87 -6.15 0.54 2.56
N TRP A 88 -6.62 -0.56 2.00
CA TRP A 88 -5.76 -1.66 1.49
C TRP A 88 -6.09 -1.81 0.01
N ASN A 89 -5.82 -0.72 -0.67
CA ASN A 89 -6.07 -0.51 -2.08
C ASN A 89 -4.80 0.17 -2.65
N GLU A 90 -4.93 0.99 -3.68
CA GLU A 90 -3.80 1.69 -4.32
C GLU A 90 -2.87 2.43 -3.32
N ASP A 91 -3.38 2.92 -2.20
CA ASP A 91 -2.58 3.62 -1.20
C ASP A 91 -1.48 2.73 -0.57
N VAL A 92 -1.77 1.45 -0.33
CA VAL A 92 -0.77 0.51 0.17
C VAL A 92 -0.01 -0.13 -0.98
N HIS A 93 -0.71 -0.79 -1.92
CA HIS A 93 -0.07 -1.52 -3.02
C HIS A 93 0.82 -0.63 -3.87
N ARG A 94 0.40 0.61 -4.13
CA ARG A 94 1.22 1.57 -4.88
C ARG A 94 1.98 2.51 -3.95
N GLY A 95 1.25 3.26 -3.14
CA GLY A 95 1.80 4.37 -2.36
C GLY A 95 2.84 3.92 -1.32
N ARG A 96 2.43 3.06 -0.39
CA ARG A 96 3.30 2.54 0.67
C ARG A 96 4.40 1.66 0.11
N THR A 97 4.12 0.80 -0.87
CA THR A 97 5.15 -0.01 -1.53
C THR A 97 6.25 0.87 -2.14
N THR A 98 5.90 1.93 -2.89
CA THR A 98 6.89 2.88 -3.41
C THR A 98 7.66 3.58 -2.29
N GLN A 99 6.96 4.00 -1.23
CA GLN A 99 7.59 4.63 -0.06
C GLN A 99 8.61 3.69 0.62
N TRP A 100 8.20 2.45 0.93
CA TRP A 100 9.04 1.47 1.61
C TRP A 100 10.22 1.04 0.76
N ALA A 101 10.05 0.88 -0.56
CA ALA A 101 11.15 0.64 -1.49
C ALA A 101 12.16 1.80 -1.49
N GLY A 102 11.68 3.05 -1.53
CA GLY A 102 12.54 4.23 -1.46
C GLY A 102 13.32 4.33 -0.14
N GLN A 103 12.71 3.95 0.98
CA GLN A 103 13.39 3.91 2.29
C GLN A 103 14.57 2.92 2.34
N LEU A 104 14.58 1.91 1.47
CA LEU A 104 15.69 0.97 1.32
C LEU A 104 16.78 1.44 0.34
N GLY A 105 16.66 2.68 -0.16
CA GLY A 105 17.60 3.25 -1.13
C GLY A 105 17.47 2.68 -2.54
N ILE A 106 16.34 2.02 -2.87
CA ILE A 106 16.00 1.68 -4.25
C ILE A 106 15.77 2.97 -5.02
N SER A 107 16.32 3.08 -6.23
CA SER A 107 16.17 4.26 -7.08
C SER A 107 14.69 4.63 -7.26
N SER A 108 14.38 5.92 -7.31
CA SER A 108 13.00 6.41 -7.37
C SER A 108 12.20 5.82 -8.55
N GLY A 109 12.84 5.68 -9.71
CA GLY A 109 12.24 5.05 -10.90
C GLY A 109 11.84 3.60 -10.65
N SER A 110 12.74 2.79 -10.06
CA SER A 110 12.45 1.40 -9.72
C SER A 110 11.44 1.27 -8.57
N ALA A 111 11.54 2.10 -7.53
CA ALA A 111 10.58 2.11 -6.42
C ALA A 111 9.14 2.44 -6.91
N THR A 112 9.02 3.39 -7.84
CA THR A 112 7.74 3.73 -8.49
C THR A 112 7.24 2.57 -9.35
N ALA A 113 8.11 1.94 -10.14
CA ALA A 113 7.75 0.80 -10.98
C ALA A 113 7.30 -0.42 -10.16
N ILE A 114 7.92 -0.67 -8.99
CA ILE A 114 7.49 -1.73 -8.06
C ILE A 114 6.06 -1.44 -7.59
N GLY A 115 5.79 -0.25 -7.06
CA GLY A 115 4.45 0.10 -6.55
C GLY A 115 3.36 0.08 -7.63
N ILE A 116 3.66 0.55 -8.85
CA ILE A 116 2.71 0.45 -9.98
C ILE A 116 2.38 -1.01 -10.27
N ALA A 117 3.41 -1.87 -10.37
CA ALA A 117 3.21 -3.27 -10.71
C ALA A 117 2.51 -4.06 -9.60
N ASP A 118 2.77 -3.73 -8.33
CA ASP A 118 2.05 -4.27 -7.17
C ASP A 118 0.54 -3.99 -7.33
N ASN A 119 0.16 -2.74 -7.58
CA ASN A 119 -1.24 -2.36 -7.82
C ASN A 119 -1.85 -2.94 -9.12
N ASP A 120 -1.05 -3.19 -10.16
CA ASP A 120 -1.56 -3.76 -11.42
C ASP A 120 -2.18 -5.15 -11.23
N ILE A 121 -1.80 -5.91 -10.20
CA ILE A 121 -2.34 -7.26 -9.95
C ILE A 121 -3.84 -7.22 -9.69
N ASP A 122 -4.35 -6.20 -8.98
CA ASP A 122 -5.78 -6.00 -8.79
C ASP A 122 -6.53 -5.86 -10.11
N THR A 123 -5.89 -5.30 -11.15
CA THR A 123 -6.48 -5.16 -12.49
C THR A 123 -6.28 -6.40 -13.36
N LEU A 124 -5.10 -7.03 -13.28
CA LEU A 124 -4.75 -8.20 -14.08
C LEU A 124 -5.49 -9.47 -13.62
N PHE A 125 -5.75 -9.57 -12.31
CA PHE A 125 -6.35 -10.73 -11.66
C PHE A 125 -7.64 -10.41 -10.88
N ARG A 126 -8.33 -9.34 -11.30
CA ARG A 126 -9.64 -8.89 -10.81
C ARG A 126 -10.53 -10.00 -10.24
N PRO A 127 -10.74 -10.03 -8.90
CA PRO A 127 -11.62 -11.00 -8.27
C PRO A 127 -13.10 -10.70 -8.48
N ASP A 128 -13.46 -9.55 -9.09
CA ASP A 128 -14.83 -9.17 -9.40
C ASP A 128 -15.27 -9.48 -10.84
N ASN A 129 -14.33 -9.87 -11.71
CA ASN A 129 -14.61 -10.18 -13.11
C ASN A 129 -15.04 -11.63 -13.31
N LEU A 130 -16.32 -11.84 -13.63
CA LEU A 130 -16.88 -13.14 -13.99
C LEU A 130 -16.30 -13.70 -15.31
N PRO A 131 -16.13 -15.03 -15.43
CA PRO A 131 -16.27 -16.01 -14.37
C PRO A 131 -15.13 -15.90 -13.35
N LEU A 132 -15.47 -16.12 -12.08
CA LEU A 132 -14.49 -16.28 -11.00
C LEU A 132 -13.71 -17.57 -11.27
N THR A 133 -12.40 -17.53 -11.18
CA THR A 133 -11.55 -18.71 -11.36
C THR A 133 -10.49 -18.74 -10.27
N ASP A 134 -10.07 -19.93 -9.85
CA ASP A 134 -8.97 -20.07 -8.89
C ASP A 134 -7.70 -19.40 -9.43
N ARG A 135 -7.51 -19.36 -10.76
CA ARG A 135 -6.38 -18.66 -11.38
C ARG A 135 -6.34 -17.18 -11.02
N LYS A 136 -7.48 -16.50 -10.94
CA LYS A 136 -7.57 -15.09 -10.54
C LYS A 136 -7.53 -14.96 -9.01
N PHE A 137 -8.39 -15.70 -8.32
CA PHE A 137 -8.50 -15.62 -6.86
C PHE A 137 -7.24 -16.03 -6.11
N SER A 138 -6.45 -16.96 -6.65
CA SER A 138 -5.22 -17.42 -5.99
C SER A 138 -4.17 -16.33 -5.76
N TRP A 139 -4.27 -15.19 -6.46
CA TRP A 139 -3.43 -14.02 -6.23
C TRP A 139 -3.81 -13.24 -4.98
N HIS A 140 -5.07 -13.29 -4.57
CA HIS A 140 -5.62 -12.50 -3.46
C HIS A 140 -6.03 -13.34 -2.23
N PHE A 141 -6.34 -14.61 -2.46
CA PHE A 141 -6.84 -15.57 -1.47
C PHE A 141 -6.12 -16.90 -1.56
N ASN A 142 -6.08 -17.66 -0.46
CA ASN A 142 -5.50 -18.99 -0.49
C ASN A 142 -6.41 -19.98 -1.23
N ARG A 143 -6.04 -20.33 -2.46
CA ARG A 143 -6.73 -21.31 -3.29
C ARG A 143 -5.96 -22.61 -3.49
N SER A 144 -4.92 -22.85 -2.67
CA SER A 144 -4.07 -24.04 -2.77
C SER A 144 -4.83 -25.32 -2.42
N VAL A 145 -4.46 -26.42 -3.08
CA VAL A 145 -4.97 -27.79 -2.82
C VAL A 145 -4.00 -28.65 -2.03
N SER A 146 -2.73 -28.24 -1.95
CA SER A 146 -1.63 -29.04 -1.39
C SER A 146 -1.24 -28.64 0.04
N GLY A 147 -2.04 -27.78 0.68
CA GLY A 147 -1.80 -27.32 2.06
C GLY A 147 -0.87 -26.11 2.19
N GLY A 148 -0.33 -25.59 1.08
CA GLY A 148 0.37 -24.30 1.04
C GLY A 148 -0.59 -23.10 0.99
N ASP A 149 -0.01 -21.91 0.84
CA ASP A 149 -0.77 -20.69 0.52
C ASP A 149 -0.43 -20.24 -0.90
N SER A 150 -1.43 -20.26 -1.79
CA SER A 150 -1.21 -19.95 -3.21
C SER A 150 -0.64 -18.56 -3.44
N ARG A 151 -0.90 -17.61 -2.55
CA ARG A 151 -0.33 -16.26 -2.63
C ARG A 151 1.19 -16.30 -2.43
N LEU A 152 1.65 -17.07 -1.45
CA LEU A 152 3.08 -17.22 -1.18
C LEU A 152 3.78 -17.98 -2.30
N GLU A 153 3.10 -18.93 -2.95
CA GLU A 153 3.60 -19.59 -4.17
C GLU A 153 3.76 -18.59 -5.34
N HIS A 154 2.79 -17.69 -5.55
CA HIS A 154 2.91 -16.63 -6.55
C HIS A 154 4.05 -15.66 -6.24
N ARG A 155 4.15 -15.21 -4.98
CA ARG A 155 5.27 -14.38 -4.49
C ARG A 155 6.60 -15.01 -4.87
N ASP A 156 6.83 -16.26 -4.48
CA ASP A 156 8.12 -16.93 -4.69
C ASP A 156 8.46 -17.08 -6.18
N LYS A 157 7.45 -17.39 -7.00
CA LYS A 157 7.61 -17.46 -8.45
C LYS A 157 7.97 -16.11 -9.06
N MET A 158 7.35 -15.02 -8.61
CA MET A 158 7.60 -13.68 -9.11
C MET A 158 8.97 -13.16 -8.64
N VAL A 159 9.38 -13.40 -7.39
CA VAL A 159 10.74 -13.10 -6.90
C VAL A 159 11.79 -13.80 -7.75
N LYS A 160 11.63 -15.12 -7.98
CA LYS A 160 12.57 -15.88 -8.82
C LYS A 160 12.65 -15.31 -10.24
N THR A 161 11.52 -14.84 -10.76
CA THR A 161 11.48 -14.21 -12.08
C THR A 161 12.22 -12.87 -12.08
N ALA A 162 12.01 -12.01 -11.07
CA ALA A 162 12.74 -10.77 -10.90
C ALA A 162 14.27 -11.00 -10.80
N GLN A 163 14.68 -12.07 -10.10
CA GLN A 163 16.09 -12.45 -9.94
C GLN A 163 16.75 -12.76 -11.30
N ILE A 164 16.06 -13.51 -12.17
CA ILE A 164 16.55 -13.80 -13.53
C ILE A 164 16.86 -12.51 -14.30
N PHE A 165 16.02 -11.48 -14.18
CA PHE A 165 16.22 -10.20 -14.85
C PHE A 165 17.36 -9.35 -14.29
N CYS A 166 17.93 -9.72 -13.14
CA CYS A 166 19.14 -9.11 -12.60
C CYS A 166 20.35 -10.04 -12.56
N THR A 167 20.32 -11.14 -13.33
CA THR A 167 21.43 -12.11 -13.37
C THR A 167 22.22 -11.99 -14.66
N GLY A 168 23.55 -12.07 -14.55
CA GLY A 168 24.44 -12.20 -15.69
C GLY A 168 24.30 -11.05 -16.69
N ASP A 169 24.07 -11.40 -17.96
CA ASP A 169 23.98 -10.45 -19.07
C ASP A 169 22.59 -9.85 -19.29
N VAL A 170 21.57 -10.25 -18.54
CA VAL A 170 20.20 -9.72 -18.71
C VAL A 170 20.09 -8.27 -18.21
N ASP A 171 20.50 -8.03 -16.95
CA ASP A 171 20.67 -6.70 -16.33
C ASP A 171 19.55 -5.68 -16.67
N ASP A 172 18.28 -6.10 -16.54
CA ASP A 172 17.09 -5.29 -16.82
C ASP A 172 16.33 -4.93 -15.54
N PRO A 173 16.63 -3.77 -14.93
CA PRO A 173 15.98 -3.36 -13.69
C PRO A 173 14.51 -3.01 -13.85
N ASN A 174 14.04 -2.64 -15.04
CA ASN A 174 12.65 -2.25 -15.25
C ASN A 174 11.75 -3.49 -15.19
N ILE A 175 12.16 -4.56 -15.86
CA ILE A 175 11.42 -5.83 -15.82
C ILE A 175 11.54 -6.46 -14.42
N ALA A 176 12.71 -6.43 -13.80
CA ALA A 176 12.89 -6.92 -12.43
C ALA A 176 11.99 -6.19 -11.43
N ALA A 177 11.91 -4.85 -11.50
CA ALA A 177 11.06 -4.03 -10.64
C ALA A 177 9.57 -4.41 -10.78
N ARG A 178 9.11 -4.65 -12.02
CA ARG A 178 7.75 -5.10 -12.28
C ARG A 178 7.43 -6.44 -11.60
N PHE A 179 8.31 -7.42 -11.74
CA PHE A 179 8.11 -8.72 -11.10
C PHE A 179 8.25 -8.68 -9.58
N LEU A 180 9.02 -7.74 -9.02
CA LEU A 180 8.99 -7.49 -7.58
C LEU A 180 7.65 -6.94 -7.11
N GLY A 181 7.06 -5.99 -7.85
CA GLY A 181 5.70 -5.51 -7.54
C GLY A 181 4.69 -6.65 -7.56
N TYR A 182 4.71 -7.48 -8.62
CA TYR A 182 3.87 -8.68 -8.70
C TYR A 182 4.12 -9.70 -7.57
N ALA A 183 5.31 -9.74 -7.00
CA ALA A 183 5.60 -10.60 -5.86
C ALA A 183 5.05 -10.03 -4.55
N LEU A 184 5.11 -8.70 -4.39
CA LEU A 184 4.66 -8.02 -3.19
C LEU A 184 3.15 -8.08 -3.03
N HIS A 185 2.39 -7.90 -4.11
CA HIS A 185 0.93 -7.92 -4.04
C HIS A 185 0.35 -9.13 -3.29
N PRO A 186 0.59 -10.39 -3.72
CA PRO A 186 0.06 -11.55 -2.99
C PRO A 186 0.63 -11.69 -1.58
N LEU A 187 1.85 -11.20 -1.31
CA LEU A 187 2.41 -11.18 0.05
C LEU A 187 1.66 -10.21 0.97
N GLN A 188 1.28 -9.04 0.46
CA GLN A 188 0.49 -8.06 1.18
C GLN A 188 -0.94 -8.58 1.40
N ASP A 189 -1.54 -9.19 0.37
CA ASP A 189 -2.84 -9.85 0.43
C ASP A 189 -2.88 -11.03 1.40
N TRP A 190 -1.75 -11.70 1.60
CA TRP A 190 -1.62 -12.74 2.63
C TRP A 190 -1.74 -12.19 4.05
N VAL A 191 -1.20 -10.99 4.30
CA VAL A 191 -1.46 -10.27 5.54
C VAL A 191 -2.92 -9.83 5.57
N ALA A 192 -3.43 -9.37 4.43
CA ALA A 192 -4.70 -8.68 4.38
C ALA A 192 -5.94 -9.51 4.51
N HIS A 193 -6.04 -10.45 3.60
CA HIS A 193 -7.16 -11.35 3.51
C HIS A 193 -6.95 -12.57 4.40
N ALA A 194 -5.74 -12.79 4.94
CA ALA A 194 -5.46 -13.86 5.90
C ALA A 194 -6.14 -15.19 5.52
N ASP A 195 -7.04 -15.73 6.34
CA ASP A 195 -7.77 -16.99 6.07
C ASP A 195 -9.19 -16.79 5.50
N PHE A 196 -9.53 -15.59 4.99
CA PHE A 196 -10.78 -15.41 4.23
C PHE A 196 -10.77 -16.23 2.94
N ASP A 197 -11.96 -16.73 2.57
CA ASP A 197 -12.28 -17.37 1.29
C ASP A 197 -11.30 -18.46 0.83
N ARG A 198 -10.71 -19.19 1.77
CA ARG A 198 -9.83 -20.31 1.40
C ARG A 198 -10.61 -21.38 0.69
N ARG A 199 -9.91 -22.15 -0.13
CA ARG A 199 -10.50 -23.26 -0.88
C ARG A 199 -11.23 -24.29 -0.01
N GLN A 200 -10.75 -24.53 1.21
CA GLN A 200 -11.32 -25.51 2.15
C GLN A 200 -12.69 -25.06 2.69
N GLU A 201 -12.92 -23.76 2.79
CA GLU A 201 -14.17 -23.17 3.27
C GLU A 201 -15.11 -22.81 2.11
N ALA A 202 -14.56 -22.36 0.98
CA ALA A 202 -15.30 -21.95 -0.21
C ALA A 202 -14.78 -22.66 -1.49
N PRO A 203 -14.95 -23.99 -1.62
CA PRO A 203 -14.47 -24.75 -2.77
C PRO A 203 -15.18 -24.38 -4.08
N SER A 204 -16.43 -23.93 -3.98
CA SER A 204 -17.31 -23.64 -5.12
C SER A 204 -17.20 -22.21 -5.63
N LEU A 205 -16.33 -21.38 -5.04
CA LEU A 205 -16.11 -19.98 -5.41
C LEU A 205 -15.80 -19.78 -6.92
N THR A 206 -15.36 -20.82 -7.62
CA THR A 206 -15.12 -20.81 -9.07
C THR A 206 -16.36 -21.05 -9.94
N THR A 207 -17.48 -21.42 -9.32
CA THR A 207 -18.77 -21.55 -10.00
C THR A 207 -19.53 -20.24 -9.86
N SER A 208 -19.76 -19.55 -10.98
CA SER A 208 -20.46 -18.26 -10.99
C SER A 208 -21.94 -18.43 -10.66
N THR A 209 -22.27 -18.46 -9.37
CA THR A 209 -23.65 -18.36 -8.88
C THR A 209 -23.94 -16.94 -8.39
N TRP A 210 -25.21 -16.59 -8.20
CA TRP A 210 -25.58 -15.31 -7.58
C TRP A 210 -25.03 -15.19 -6.15
N GLU A 211 -24.86 -16.34 -5.47
CA GLU A 211 -24.27 -16.45 -4.13
C GLU A 211 -22.78 -16.12 -4.13
N SER A 212 -22.11 -16.13 -5.29
CA SER A 212 -20.68 -15.80 -5.35
C SER A 212 -20.35 -14.37 -4.90
N ARG A 213 -21.35 -13.49 -4.94
CA ARG A 213 -21.29 -12.13 -4.37
C ARG A 213 -21.15 -12.11 -2.84
N LEU A 214 -21.44 -13.22 -2.15
CA LEU A 214 -21.33 -13.35 -0.70
C LEU A 214 -19.92 -13.77 -0.24
N TYR A 215 -19.12 -14.37 -1.13
CA TYR A 215 -17.65 -14.50 -0.89
C TYR A 215 -16.94 -13.17 -1.05
N ALA A 216 -17.62 -12.19 -1.63
CA ALA A 216 -16.97 -10.96 -1.98
C ALA A 216 -16.84 -10.07 -0.75
N HIS A 217 -15.60 -9.68 -0.48
CA HIS A 217 -15.21 -8.37 0.05
C HIS A 217 -16.00 -7.19 -0.58
N ASN A 218 -16.70 -7.42 -1.70
CA ASN A 218 -17.60 -6.49 -2.40
C ASN A 218 -19.00 -6.34 -1.79
N TYR A 219 -19.38 -7.07 -0.74
CA TYR A 219 -20.60 -6.68 -0.02
C TYR A 219 -20.30 -5.36 0.69
N PRO A 220 -21.08 -4.27 0.47
CA PRO A 220 -20.68 -2.90 0.79
C PRO A 220 -20.35 -2.64 2.28
N HIS A 221 -20.69 -3.57 3.17
CA HIS A 221 -20.41 -3.53 4.60
C HIS A 221 -19.14 -4.28 5.04
N PHE A 222 -18.43 -4.96 4.13
CA PHE A 222 -17.35 -5.91 4.44
C PHE A 222 -15.94 -5.45 4.06
N LYS A 223 -15.73 -4.16 3.78
CA LYS A 223 -14.41 -3.57 3.43
C LYS A 223 -13.47 -3.35 4.62
N LYS A 224 -13.67 -4.11 5.69
CA LYS A 224 -12.85 -4.03 6.91
C LYS A 224 -11.50 -4.73 6.77
N PRO A 225 -11.41 -5.90 6.09
CA PRO A 225 -10.13 -6.50 5.79
C PRO A 225 -9.25 -5.48 5.09
N ASP A 226 -9.78 -4.79 4.08
CA ASP A 226 -9.11 -3.77 3.27
C ASP A 226 -8.89 -2.45 4.01
N ASN A 227 -8.90 -2.39 5.34
CA ASN A 227 -8.57 -1.17 6.07
C ASN A 227 -7.34 -1.38 6.97
N PRO A 228 -6.10 -1.04 6.58
CA PRO A 228 -4.87 -1.14 7.38
C PRO A 228 -4.87 -0.32 8.67
N SER A 229 -5.83 0.59 8.89
CA SER A 229 -6.00 1.22 10.21
C SER A 229 -6.79 0.33 11.18
N LEU A 230 -7.26 -0.83 10.71
CA LEU A 230 -7.88 -1.86 11.51
C LEU A 230 -6.94 -3.04 11.65
N ASP A 231 -7.05 -3.72 12.78
CA ASP A 231 -6.57 -5.06 13.03
C ASP A 231 -7.78 -5.96 13.34
N SER A 232 -7.61 -7.26 13.19
CA SER A 232 -8.48 -8.26 13.80
C SER A 232 -7.82 -8.89 15.01
N ASP A 233 -8.55 -9.75 15.72
CA ASP A 233 -8.09 -10.36 16.97
C ASP A 233 -6.96 -11.40 16.78
N GLY A 234 -6.63 -11.78 15.54
CA GLY A 234 -5.63 -12.82 15.27
C GLY A 234 -4.18 -12.33 15.31
N VAL A 235 -3.25 -13.26 15.08
CA VAL A 235 -1.81 -12.99 15.16
C VAL A 235 -1.39 -11.90 14.17
N ASP A 236 -0.55 -10.96 14.61
CA ASP A 236 -0.14 -9.78 13.83
C ASP A 236 -1.32 -8.93 13.33
N GLY A 237 -2.48 -9.02 14.00
CA GLY A 237 -3.72 -8.35 13.61
C GLY A 237 -4.47 -9.04 12.46
N ARG A 238 -3.99 -10.17 11.96
CA ARG A 238 -4.55 -10.87 10.77
C ARG A 238 -5.77 -11.71 11.13
N ALA A 239 -6.73 -11.81 10.21
CA ALA A 239 -7.96 -12.60 10.40
C ALA A 239 -7.69 -14.09 10.14
N THR A 240 -6.92 -14.72 11.03
CA THR A 240 -6.59 -16.14 10.97
C THR A 240 -7.77 -17.02 11.36
N ILE A 241 -7.75 -18.29 10.95
CA ILE A 241 -8.89 -19.21 11.07
C ILE A 241 -9.42 -19.38 12.50
N ASP A 242 -8.56 -19.22 13.50
CA ASP A 242 -8.90 -19.29 14.93
C ASP A 242 -9.71 -18.09 15.43
N VAL A 243 -9.68 -16.96 14.72
CA VAL A 243 -10.47 -15.75 15.03
C VAL A 243 -11.59 -15.49 14.02
N LEU A 244 -11.74 -16.36 13.01
CA LEU A 244 -12.85 -16.29 12.07
C LEU A 244 -14.13 -16.88 12.68
N HIS A 245 -15.25 -16.20 12.45
CA HIS A 245 -16.58 -16.63 12.89
C HIS A 245 -17.43 -16.98 11.67
N LEU A 246 -17.99 -18.19 11.65
CA LEU A 246 -18.91 -18.61 10.58
C LEU A 246 -20.14 -17.68 10.57
N SER A 247 -20.32 -16.95 9.47
CA SER A 247 -21.46 -16.04 9.27
C SER A 247 -22.61 -16.76 8.58
N HIS A 248 -22.31 -17.45 7.47
CA HIS A 248 -23.30 -18.09 6.63
C HIS A 248 -22.76 -19.39 6.01
N THR A 249 -23.67 -20.35 5.80
CA THR A 249 -23.44 -21.48 4.90
C THR A 249 -24.37 -21.29 3.71
N LEU A 250 -23.79 -21.24 2.50
CA LEU A 250 -24.53 -21.00 1.27
C LEU A 250 -25.24 -22.29 0.81
N SER A 251 -26.15 -22.18 -0.16
CA SER A 251 -26.93 -23.35 -0.62
C SER A 251 -26.07 -24.44 -1.26
N ASN A 252 -24.90 -24.07 -1.78
CA ASN A 252 -23.89 -24.98 -2.32
C ASN A 252 -22.97 -25.63 -1.27
N GLY A 253 -23.15 -25.30 0.02
CA GLY A 253 -22.35 -25.83 1.13
C GLY A 253 -21.09 -25.05 1.48
N ASP A 254 -20.73 -24.03 0.70
CA ASP A 254 -19.59 -23.17 1.02
C ASP A 254 -19.88 -22.35 2.29
N ARG A 255 -18.82 -22.01 3.02
CA ARG A 255 -18.85 -21.35 4.32
C ARG A 255 -18.23 -19.97 4.23
N VAL A 256 -19.02 -18.94 4.54
CA VAL A 256 -18.59 -17.53 4.57
C VAL A 256 -18.33 -17.14 6.01
N TYR A 257 -17.14 -16.57 6.26
CA TYR A 257 -16.69 -16.17 7.59
C TYR A 257 -16.64 -14.66 7.74
N THR A 258 -16.67 -14.20 8.98
CA THR A 258 -16.44 -12.83 9.41
C THR A 258 -15.31 -12.80 10.43
N ALA A 259 -14.73 -11.62 10.66
CA ALA A 259 -13.85 -11.36 11.78
C ALA A 259 -14.29 -10.07 12.48
N ASN A 260 -13.99 -9.96 13.77
CA ASN A 260 -14.05 -8.68 14.45
C ASN A 260 -12.83 -7.86 14.04
N PHE A 261 -13.08 -6.62 13.66
CA PHE A 261 -12.04 -5.64 13.35
C PHE A 261 -12.17 -4.46 14.28
N HIS A 262 -11.04 -4.00 14.79
CA HIS A 262 -10.90 -2.86 15.68
C HIS A 262 -9.74 -1.98 15.22
N PRO A 263 -9.71 -0.68 15.57
CA PRO A 263 -8.55 0.16 15.26
C PRO A 263 -7.24 -0.48 15.72
N GLY A 264 -6.21 -0.39 14.90
CA GLY A 264 -4.93 -1.05 15.13
C GLY A 264 -3.93 -0.80 14.01
N THR A 265 -2.68 -1.17 14.25
CA THR A 265 -1.57 -0.98 13.28
C THR A 265 -0.72 -2.23 13.08
N LYS A 266 -1.05 -3.35 13.74
CA LYS A 266 -0.23 -4.56 13.69
C LYS A 266 -0.15 -5.10 12.26
N ARG A 267 -1.28 -5.09 11.54
CA ARG A 267 -1.34 -5.56 10.15
C ARG A 267 -0.46 -4.71 9.23
N ILE A 268 -0.62 -3.39 9.24
CA ILE A 268 0.18 -2.53 8.36
C ILE A 268 1.67 -2.56 8.72
N THR A 269 2.00 -2.64 10.02
CA THR A 269 3.39 -2.83 10.46
C THR A 269 3.95 -4.17 9.98
N LYS A 270 3.15 -5.24 9.99
CA LYS A 270 3.55 -6.55 9.46
C LYS A 270 3.78 -6.50 7.95
N THR A 271 2.88 -5.84 7.22
CA THR A 271 2.99 -5.64 5.77
C THR A 271 4.24 -4.85 5.40
N GLU A 272 4.53 -3.77 6.12
CA GLU A 272 5.75 -2.98 5.95
C GLU A 272 7.00 -3.85 6.14
N HIS A 273 7.05 -4.59 7.26
CA HIS A 273 8.19 -5.46 7.59
C HIS A 273 8.41 -6.50 6.49
N LEU A 274 7.38 -7.25 6.12
CA LEU A 274 7.50 -8.29 5.09
C LEU A 274 7.87 -7.72 3.72
N THR A 275 7.35 -6.54 3.37
CA THR A 275 7.71 -5.85 2.12
C THR A 275 9.19 -5.47 2.13
N LYS A 276 9.67 -4.88 3.23
CA LYS A 276 11.07 -4.48 3.37
C LYS A 276 12.02 -5.66 3.41
N ASP A 277 11.64 -6.76 4.06
CA ASP A 277 12.42 -7.99 4.09
C ASP A 277 12.59 -8.56 2.68
N LEU A 278 11.49 -8.73 1.93
CA LEU A 278 11.55 -9.25 0.56
C LEU A 278 12.45 -8.39 -0.34
N LEU A 279 12.32 -7.07 -0.25
CA LEU A 279 13.14 -6.14 -1.03
C LEU A 279 14.61 -6.17 -0.59
N THR A 280 14.88 -6.29 0.72
CA THR A 280 16.25 -6.41 1.26
C THR A 280 16.92 -7.71 0.82
N ASP A 281 16.19 -8.83 0.84
CA ASP A 281 16.65 -10.12 0.34
C ASP A 281 16.97 -10.04 -1.16
N PHE A 282 16.12 -9.36 -1.94
CA PHE A 282 16.39 -9.11 -3.35
C PHE A 282 17.63 -8.23 -3.57
N GLN A 283 17.83 -7.18 -2.77
CA GLN A 283 19.08 -6.41 -2.81
C GLN A 283 20.29 -7.31 -2.49
N GLY A 284 20.17 -8.22 -1.53
CA GLY A 284 21.18 -9.25 -1.23
C GLY A 284 21.53 -10.07 -2.47
N TYR A 285 20.50 -10.54 -3.18
CA TYR A 285 20.67 -11.25 -4.44
C TYR A 285 21.40 -10.41 -5.50
N VAL A 286 20.98 -9.16 -5.72
CA VAL A 286 21.57 -8.23 -6.69
C VAL A 286 23.05 -7.95 -6.37
N ARG A 287 23.42 -7.81 -5.09
CA ARG A 287 24.83 -7.60 -4.68
C ARG A 287 25.75 -8.74 -5.14
N VAL A 288 25.24 -9.97 -5.09
CA VAL A 288 26.01 -11.19 -5.37
C VAL A 288 26.00 -11.56 -6.86
N ASN A 289 24.85 -11.44 -7.52
CA ASN A 289 24.63 -12.06 -8.83
C ASN A 289 24.55 -11.07 -10.01
N ALA A 290 24.29 -9.79 -9.75
CA ALA A 290 24.22 -8.81 -10.82
C ALA A 290 25.61 -8.36 -11.27
N LYS A 291 25.71 -8.04 -12.56
CA LYS A 291 26.94 -7.53 -13.19
C LYS A 291 27.52 -6.37 -12.37
N ALA A 292 28.84 -6.38 -12.16
CA ALA A 292 29.53 -5.25 -11.56
C ALA A 292 29.27 -3.97 -12.38
N CYS A 293 28.87 -2.89 -11.70
CA CYS A 293 28.43 -1.64 -12.32
C CYS A 293 27.20 -1.76 -13.27
N GLY A 294 26.47 -2.88 -13.22
CA GLY A 294 25.26 -3.10 -14.01
C GLY A 294 24.08 -2.22 -13.58
N ARG A 295 23.11 -2.09 -14.47
CA ARG A 295 21.89 -1.30 -14.31
C ARG A 295 21.07 -1.79 -13.12
N CYS A 296 20.99 -3.10 -12.86
CA CYS A 296 20.32 -3.63 -11.68
C CYS A 296 20.98 -3.19 -10.37
N ARG A 297 22.32 -3.13 -10.31
CA ARG A 297 23.01 -2.64 -9.10
C ARG A 297 22.71 -1.16 -8.87
N GLN A 298 22.76 -0.35 -9.93
CA GLN A 298 22.42 1.08 -9.87
C GLN A 298 20.96 1.33 -9.46
N ALA A 299 20.06 0.46 -9.91
CA ALA A 299 18.63 0.61 -9.68
C ALA A 299 18.19 0.19 -8.28
N PHE A 300 18.75 -0.90 -7.75
CA PHE A 300 18.24 -1.53 -6.52
C PHE A 300 19.14 -1.34 -5.31
N LEU A 301 20.42 -1.01 -5.47
CA LEU A 301 21.32 -0.81 -4.34
C LEU A 301 21.45 0.69 -4.02
N PRO A 302 21.58 1.06 -2.73
CA PRO A 302 21.92 2.42 -2.36
C PRO A 302 23.23 2.84 -3.03
N SER A 303 23.27 4.08 -3.53
CA SER A 303 24.51 4.72 -3.96
C SER A 303 25.49 4.72 -2.78
N ASN A 304 26.62 4.03 -2.93
CA ASN A 304 27.73 4.13 -1.97
C ASN A 304 28.38 5.51 -2.04
#